data_AF-A0A967TYU8-F1
#
_entry.id   AF-A0A967TYU8-F1
#
_cell.length_a   1.000
_cell.length_b   1.000
_cell.length_c   1.000
_cell.angle_alpha   90.00
_cell.angle_beta   90.00
_cell.angle_gamma   90.00
#
_symmetry.space_group_name_H-M   'P 1'
#
loop_
_entity.id
_entity.type
_entity.pdbx_description
1 polymer ?
#
loop_
_entity_poly.entity_id
_entity_poly.type
_entity_poly.pdbx_seq_one_letter_code
_entity_poly.pdbx_strand_id
1 'polypeptide(L)'
;MLGFSGFTGSNNWVIDDLNTTTGNAMLANDPHLDLQAPGMWWQVHINIPGYTNTIGCMVPGGPVVATGHNDYFAFGVTNLMTDIMDLYYYVSNET
;
A
#
# COMPACT_ATOMS: atom_id res chain seq x y z
N MET A 1 10.12 16.98 -1.42
CA MET A 1 9.60 17.18 -2.79
C MET A 1 8.48 18.22 -2.74
N LEU A 2 8.75 19.45 -3.18
CA LEU A 2 7.75 20.52 -3.32
C LEU A 2 6.90 20.22 -4.55
N GLY A 3 5.65 19.77 -4.38
CA GLY A 3 4.72 19.56 -5.51
C GLY A 3 3.70 18.43 -5.40
N PHE A 4 3.69 17.63 -4.33
CA PHE A 4 2.54 16.73 -4.10
C PHE A 4 1.45 17.49 -3.33
N SER A 5 0.43 17.94 -4.06
CA SER A 5 -0.84 18.35 -3.48
C SER A 5 -1.59 17.10 -3.03
N GLY A 6 -1.77 16.92 -1.73
CA GLY A 6 -2.67 15.93 -1.14
C GLY A 6 -1.96 14.84 -0.33
N PHE A 7 -1.85 15.04 0.99
CA PHE A 7 -1.78 13.90 1.91
C PHE A 7 -3.13 13.19 1.86
N THR A 8 -3.32 12.35 0.86
CA THR A 8 -4.51 11.53 0.76
C THR A 8 -4.47 10.45 1.84
N GLY A 9 -5.63 10.19 2.44
CA GLY A 9 -5.80 9.15 3.46
C GLY A 9 -5.87 7.77 2.82
N SER A 10 -6.13 6.76 3.62
CA SER A 10 -6.45 5.40 3.18
C SER A 10 -7.14 4.67 4.32
N ASN A 11 -7.97 3.68 4.04
CA ASN A 11 -8.69 2.92 5.07
C ASN A 11 -8.23 1.45 5.09
N ASN A 12 -7.96 0.93 6.29
CA ASN A 12 -7.71 -0.49 6.54
C ASN A 12 -8.53 -0.96 7.74
N TRP A 13 -9.34 -2.01 7.56
CA TRP A 13 -10.03 -2.71 8.65
C TRP A 13 -9.68 -4.19 8.64
N VAL A 14 -9.45 -4.76 9.83
CA VAL A 14 -9.29 -6.19 10.06
C VAL A 14 -10.31 -6.62 11.09
N ILE A 15 -11.01 -7.71 10.81
CA ILE A 15 -11.95 -8.36 11.73
C ILE A 15 -11.43 -9.78 11.96
N ASP A 16 -11.27 -10.17 13.21
CA ASP A 16 -10.92 -11.55 13.56
C ASP A 16 -12.07 -12.52 13.29
N ASP A 17 -11.75 -13.81 13.28
CA ASP A 17 -12.70 -14.90 13.02
C ASP A 17 -13.90 -14.93 13.99
N LEU A 18 -13.68 -14.61 15.27
CA LEU A 18 -14.72 -14.59 16.31
C LEU A 18 -15.79 -13.52 16.07
N ASN A 19 -15.47 -12.48 15.31
CA ASN A 19 -16.35 -11.38 14.99
C ASN A 19 -16.95 -11.47 13.57
N THR A 20 -16.85 -12.62 12.91
CA THR A 20 -17.44 -12.86 11.57
C THR A 20 -18.47 -13.99 11.59
N THR A 21 -19.44 -13.95 10.68
CA THR A 21 -20.44 -15.04 10.53
C THR A 21 -19.88 -16.26 9.78
N THR A 22 -18.76 -16.10 9.08
CA THR A 22 -18.09 -17.16 8.32
C THR A 22 -17.07 -17.93 9.14
N GLY A 23 -16.68 -17.41 10.31
CA GLY A 23 -15.59 -17.97 11.12
C GLY A 23 -14.21 -17.79 10.48
N ASN A 24 -14.05 -16.84 9.55
CA ASN A 24 -12.78 -16.53 8.90
C ASN A 24 -12.44 -15.05 9.09
N ALA A 25 -11.18 -14.72 9.35
CA ALA A 25 -10.73 -13.33 9.41
C ALA A 25 -11.02 -12.58 8.09
N MET A 26 -11.38 -11.31 8.19
CA MET A 26 -11.68 -10.44 7.05
C MET A 26 -10.78 -9.21 7.03
N LEU A 27 -10.25 -8.87 5.85
CA LEU A 27 -9.51 -7.65 5.59
C LEU A 27 -10.29 -6.79 4.58
N ALA A 28 -10.41 -5.49 4.88
CA ALA A 28 -10.78 -4.46 3.91
C ALA A 28 -9.64 -3.45 3.80
N ASN A 29 -9.05 -3.31 2.62
CA ASN A 29 -8.02 -2.30 2.32
C ASN A 29 -8.46 -1.45 1.12
N ASP A 30 -8.53 -0.14 1.34
CA ASP A 30 -9.02 0.86 0.41
C ASP A 30 -8.02 2.04 0.37
N PRO A 31 -6.94 1.91 -0.42
CA PRO A 31 -5.92 2.95 -0.54
C PRO A 31 -6.40 4.07 -1.46
N HIS A 32 -6.43 5.31 -0.96
CA HIS A 32 -6.82 6.47 -1.76
C HIS A 32 -5.58 7.08 -2.39
N LEU A 33 -5.69 7.46 -3.65
CA LEU A 33 -4.68 8.19 -4.42
C LEU A 33 -5.40 9.07 -5.44
N ASP A 34 -4.73 10.13 -5.88
CA ASP A 34 -5.24 10.94 -6.97
C ASP A 34 -5.43 10.08 -8.22
N LEU A 35 -6.53 10.33 -8.93
CA LEU A 35 -6.81 9.66 -10.19
C LEU A 35 -5.84 10.18 -11.26
N GLN A 36 -5.04 9.29 -11.84
CA GLN A 36 -4.04 9.61 -12.86
C GLN A 36 -3.93 8.50 -13.91
N ALA A 37 -3.26 8.81 -15.03
CA ALA A 37 -3.03 7.88 -16.14
C ALA A 37 -1.52 7.80 -16.47
N PRO A 38 -0.86 6.65 -16.30
CA PRO A 38 -1.41 5.40 -15.74
C PRO A 38 -1.74 5.53 -14.25
N GLY A 39 -2.76 4.78 -13.79
CA GLY A 39 -3.10 4.71 -12.37
C GLY A 39 -1.95 4.11 -11.55
N MET A 40 -1.80 4.53 -10.30
CA MET A 40 -0.70 4.05 -9.44
C MET A 40 -0.91 2.60 -8.98
N TRP A 41 -2.15 2.16 -8.78
CA TRP A 41 -2.45 0.78 -8.40
C TRP A 41 -2.86 -0.03 -9.63
N TRP A 42 -2.08 -1.07 -9.94
CA TRP A 42 -2.38 -2.03 -11.01
C TRP A 42 -2.69 -3.39 -10.41
N GLN A 43 -3.88 -3.91 -10.69
CA GLN A 43 -4.26 -5.24 -10.24
C GLN A 43 -3.53 -6.32 -11.06
N VAL A 44 -2.91 -7.25 -10.34
CA VAL A 44 -2.13 -8.36 -10.91
C VAL A 44 -2.42 -9.65 -10.13
N HIS A 45 -2.22 -10.77 -10.81
CA HIS A 45 -2.21 -12.11 -10.20
C HIS A 45 -0.91 -12.81 -10.57
N ILE A 46 -0.09 -13.09 -9.57
CA ILE A 46 1.20 -13.78 -9.73
C ILE A 46 1.03 -15.21 -9.22
N ASN A 47 1.08 -16.17 -10.15
CA ASN A 47 1.03 -17.58 -9.84
C ASN A 47 2.33 -18.26 -10.31
N ILE A 48 3.13 -18.72 -9.34
CA ILE A 48 4.33 -19.51 -9.54
C ILE A 48 4.13 -20.83 -8.76
N PRO A 49 3.93 -21.96 -9.46
CA PRO A 49 3.67 -23.25 -8.80
C PRO A 49 4.71 -23.60 -7.74
N GLY A 50 4.24 -23.94 -6.54
CA GLY A 50 5.08 -24.28 -5.39
C GLY A 50 5.75 -23.08 -4.71
N TYR A 51 5.49 -21.85 -5.15
CA TYR A 51 6.12 -20.64 -4.61
C TYR A 51 5.13 -19.57 -4.17
N THR A 52 4.23 -19.14 -5.05
CA THR A 52 3.26 -18.09 -4.72
C THR A 52 2.02 -18.17 -5.60
N ASN A 53 0.87 -17.88 -5.02
CA ASN A 53 -0.40 -17.68 -5.71
C ASN A 53 -1.05 -16.43 -5.11
N THR A 54 -0.58 -15.26 -5.53
CA THR A 54 -0.93 -13.97 -4.90
C THR A 54 -1.65 -13.08 -5.89
N ILE A 55 -2.82 -12.59 -5.51
CA ILE A 55 -3.59 -11.60 -6.27
C ILE A 55 -3.71 -10.31 -5.45
N GLY A 56 -3.62 -9.17 -6.13
CA GLY A 56 -3.71 -7.88 -5.48
C GLY A 56 -3.27 -6.73 -6.39
N CYS A 57 -2.90 -5.61 -5.80
CA CYS A 57 -2.41 -4.44 -6.53
C CYS A 57 -0.90 -4.23 -6.32
N MET A 58 -0.22 -3.81 -7.38
CA MET A 58 1.18 -3.37 -7.35
C MET A 58 1.34 -1.98 -7.96
N VAL A 59 2.43 -1.30 -7.61
CA VAL A 59 2.86 -0.09 -8.34
C VAL A 59 3.45 -0.53 -9.70
N PRO A 60 3.12 0.13 -10.83
CA PRO A 60 3.71 -0.18 -12.12
C PRO A 60 5.25 -0.25 -12.06
N GLY A 61 5.82 -1.35 -12.58
CA GLY A 61 7.26 -1.62 -12.53
C GLY A 61 7.76 -2.20 -11.20
N GLY A 62 6.91 -2.28 -10.19
CA GLY A 62 7.22 -2.91 -8.90
C GLY A 62 7.35 -4.43 -9.02
N PRO A 63 8.22 -5.07 -8.21
CA PRO A 63 8.47 -6.50 -8.31
C PRO A 63 7.49 -7.37 -7.50
N VAL A 64 6.61 -6.76 -6.68
CA VAL A 64 5.76 -7.47 -5.72
C VAL A 64 4.37 -6.85 -5.61
N VAL A 65 3.39 -7.68 -5.24
CA VAL A 65 2.05 -7.24 -4.82
C VAL A 65 2.18 -6.48 -3.50
N ALA A 66 1.72 -5.23 -3.48
CA ALA A 66 1.83 -4.34 -2.31
C ALA A 66 0.64 -4.46 -1.36
N THR A 67 -0.54 -4.77 -1.90
CA THR A 67 -1.77 -5.07 -1.15
C THR A 67 -2.54 -6.17 -1.85
N GLY A 68 -3.08 -7.13 -1.10
CA GLY A 68 -3.78 -8.27 -1.68
C GLY A 68 -3.89 -9.43 -0.72
N HIS A 69 -3.97 -10.63 -1.28
CA HIS A 69 -4.01 -11.86 -0.51
C HIS A 69 -3.43 -13.03 -1.32
N ASN A 70 -3.14 -14.11 -0.62
CA ASN A 70 -2.82 -15.41 -1.19
C ASN A 70 -3.70 -16.50 -0.55
N ASP A 71 -3.32 -17.76 -0.71
CA ASP A 71 -4.05 -18.91 -0.18
C ASP A 71 -4.10 -18.97 1.36
N TYR A 72 -3.27 -18.18 2.06
CA TYR A 72 -3.04 -18.30 3.51
C TYR A 72 -3.33 -17.02 4.31
N PHE A 73 -3.09 -15.83 3.73
CA PHE A 73 -3.28 -14.56 4.42
C PHE A 73 -3.59 -13.41 3.47
N ALA A 74 -4.16 -12.34 4.03
CA ALA A 74 -4.40 -11.07 3.36
C ALA A 74 -3.59 -9.96 4.04
N PHE A 75 -3.18 -8.96 3.26
CA PHE A 75 -2.38 -7.83 3.72
C PHE A 75 -2.76 -6.57 2.95
N GLY A 76 -2.63 -5.42 3.61
CA GLY A 76 -2.98 -4.13 3.02
C GLY A 76 -2.14 -3.00 3.60
N VAL A 77 -2.15 -1.87 2.91
CA VAL A 77 -1.33 -0.70 3.25
C VAL A 77 -2.19 0.54 3.43
N THR A 78 -1.82 1.38 4.40
CA THR A 78 -2.39 2.71 4.60
C THR A 78 -1.27 3.72 4.84
N ASN A 79 -1.50 4.98 4.48
CA ASN A 79 -0.54 6.05 4.72
C ASN A 79 -0.45 6.35 6.22
N LEU A 80 0.70 6.08 6.83
CA LEU A 80 0.94 6.34 8.25
C LEU A 80 1.10 7.84 8.57
N MET A 81 1.32 8.68 7.55
CA MET A 81 1.66 10.10 7.71
C MET A 81 2.86 10.32 8.65
N THR A 82 3.79 9.37 8.68
CA THR A 82 4.99 9.44 9.52
C THR A 82 5.98 10.45 8.96
N ASP A 83 6.69 11.15 9.85
CA ASP A 83 7.81 12.00 9.47
C ASP A 83 9.02 11.14 9.11
N ILE A 84 9.44 11.21 7.85
CA ILE A 84 10.51 10.38 7.27
C ILE A 84 11.56 11.21 6.52
N MET A 85 11.47 12.54 6.56
CA MET A 85 12.36 13.42 5.81
C MET A 85 12.64 14.71 6.57
N ASP A 86 13.91 14.93 6.94
CA ASP A 86 14.40 16.20 7.46
C ASP A 86 14.90 17.12 6.34
N LEU A 87 14.58 18.42 6.44
CA LEU A 87 15.14 19.45 5.57
C LEU A 87 16.21 20.24 6.34
N TYR A 88 17.45 20.20 5.85
CA TYR A 88 18.54 21.01 6.36
C TYR A 88 18.88 22.14 5.39
N TYR A 89 19.19 23.33 5.91
CA TYR A 89 19.80 24.40 5.14
C TYR A 89 21.11 24.84 5.81
N TYR A 90 22.08 25.24 5.00
CA TYR A 90 23.38 25.72 5.47
C TYR A 90 23.61 27.13 4.93
N VAL A 91 24.21 27.99 5.75
CA VAL A 91 24.70 29.30 5.35
C VAL A 91 26.21 29.21 5.25
N SER A 92 26.77 29.39 4.05
CA SER A 92 28.22 29.49 3.87
C SER A 92 28.70 30.88 4.27
N ASN A 93 29.64 30.97 5.20
CA ASN A 93 30.40 32.21 5.39
C ASN A 93 31.51 32.21 4.34
N GLU A 94 31.52 33.21 3.46
CA GLU A 94 32.69 33.48 2.63
C GLU A 94 33.85 33.92 3.54
N THR A 95 35.00 33.27 3.41
CA THR A 95 36.28 33.80 3.93
C THR A 95 36.84 34.83 2.98
#